data_AF-A0A2D2ME16-F1
#
_entry.id   AF-A0A2D2ME16-F1
#
_cell.length_a   1.000
_cell.length_b   1.000
_cell.length_c   1.000
_cell.angle_alpha   90.00
_cell.angle_beta   90.00
_cell.angle_gamma   90.00
#
_symmetry.space_group_name_H-M   'P 1'
#
loop_
_entity.id
_entity.type
_entity.pdbx_description
1 polymer ?
#
loop_
_entity_poly.entity_id
_entity_poly.type
_entity_poly.pdbx_seq_one_letter_code
_entity_poly.pdbx_strand_id
1 'polypeptide(L)' 'MEKLSSAAITLLFLAATGAWFTHLFVCFTDEKWGFLIAGAIFFPVAIVHGFGVWIGVW' A
#
# COMPACT_ATOMS: atom_id res chain seq x y z
N MET A 1 4.53 24.33 -13.94
CA MET A 1 3.72 23.11 -14.12
C MET A 1 4.57 21.86 -13.97
N GLU A 2 5.74 21.76 -14.62
CA GLU A 2 6.65 20.60 -14.53
C GLU A 2 7.09 20.20 -13.10
N LYS A 3 7.39 21.16 -12.23
CA LYS A 3 7.78 20.87 -10.83
C LYS A 3 6.62 20.34 -9.98
N LEU A 4 5.40 20.81 -10.26
CA LEU A 4 4.19 20.39 -9.55
C LEU A 4 3.81 18.95 -9.94
N SER A 5 3.95 18.60 -11.22
CA SER A 5 3.75 17.22 -11.68
C SER A 5 4.78 16.26 -11.07
N SER A 6 6.04 16.66 -10.96
CA SER A 6 7.06 15.82 -10.32
C SER A 6 6.77 15.59 -8.84
N ALA A 7 6.39 16.64 -8.10
CA ALA A 7 6.03 16.50 -6.68
C ALA A 7 4.83 15.56 -6.48
N ALA A 8 3.79 15.69 -7.31
CA ALA A 8 2.61 14.82 -7.25
C ALA A 8 2.97 13.35 -7.52
N ILE A 9 3.82 13.09 -8.51
CA ILE A 9 4.30 11.74 -8.82
C ILE A 9 5.11 11.18 -7.65
N THR A 10 6.04 11.95 -7.08
CA THR A 10 6.81 11.53 -5.90
C THR A 10 5.89 11.18 -4.73
N LEU A 11 4.87 11.99 -4.46
CA LEU A 11 3.91 11.73 -3.39
C LEU A 11 3.11 10.44 -3.64
N LEU A 12 2.66 10.20 -4.88
CA LEU A 12 1.97 8.96 -5.24
C LEU A 12 2.85 7.72 -5.02
N PHE A 13 4.12 7.77 -5.41
CA PHE A 13 5.05 6.67 -5.18
C PHE A 13 5.30 6.41 -3.70
N LEU A 14 5.49 7.47 -2.89
CA LEU A 14 5.66 7.34 -1.45
C LEU A 14 4.40 6.77 -0.78
N ALA A 15 3.22 7.25 -1.17
CA ALA A 15 1.96 6.77 -0.62
C ALA A 15 1.69 5.31 -1.01
N ALA A 16 1.92 4.93 -2.27
CA ALA A 16 1.81 3.53 -2.71
C ALA A 16 2.79 2.61 -1.96
N THR A 17 4.04 3.05 -1.78
CA THR A 17 5.06 2.28 -1.04
C THR A 17 4.70 2.15 0.43
N GLY A 18 4.24 3.23 1.06
CA GLY A 18 3.76 3.21 2.44
C GLY A 18 2.58 2.26 2.61
N ALA A 19 1.58 2.32 1.73
CA ALA A 19 0.41 1.45 1.77
C ALA A 19 0.80 -0.02 1.60
N TRP A 20 1.73 -0.32 0.69
CA TRP A 20 2.28 -1.67 0.53
C TRP A 20 2.91 -2.20 1.83
N PHE A 21 3.74 -1.42 2.50
CA PHE A 21 4.31 -1.81 3.80
C PHE A 21 3.24 -1.97 4.89
N THR A 22 2.23 -1.11 4.93
CA THR A 22 1.10 -1.27 5.85
C THR A 22 0.39 -2.60 5.63
N HIS A 23 0.12 -2.98 4.38
CA HIS A 23 -0.48 -4.28 4.08
C HIS A 23 0.40 -5.44 4.58
N LEU A 24 1.71 -5.40 4.33
CA LEU A 24 2.63 -6.45 4.79
C LEU A 24 2.59 -6.57 6.32
N PHE A 25 2.75 -5.46 7.03
CA PHE A 25 2.74 -5.44 8.49
C PHE A 25 1.43 -6.02 9.05
N VAL A 26 0.28 -5.52 8.59
CA VAL A 26 -1.04 -5.98 9.04
C VAL A 26 -1.25 -7.47 8.73
N CYS A 27 -0.90 -7.93 7.53
CA CYS A 27 -1.09 -9.33 7.19
C CYS A 27 -0.14 -10.28 7.93
N PHE A 28 1.07 -9.82 8.29
CA PHE A 28 1.96 -10.55 9.19
C PHE A 28 1.41 -10.63 10.62
N THR A 29 0.92 -9.52 11.17
CA THR A 29 0.41 -9.49 12.55
C THR A 29 -0.89 -10.24 12.72
N ASP A 30 -1.76 -10.20 11.71
CA ASP A 30 -3.07 -10.86 11.71
C ASP A 30 -3.03 -12.30 11.17
N GLU A 31 -1.83 -12.82 10.85
CA GLU A 31 -1.64 -14.16 10.30
C GLU A 31 -2.44 -14.42 9.00
N LYS A 32 -2.71 -13.38 8.21
CA LYS A 32 -3.45 -13.44 6.94
C LYS A 32 -2.53 -13.91 5.79
N TRP A 33 -1.93 -15.09 5.93
CA TRP A 33 -0.86 -15.59 5.05
C TRP A 33 -1.20 -15.62 3.56
N GLY A 34 -2.41 -16.05 3.19
CA GLY A 34 -2.85 -16.05 1.79
C GLY A 34 -2.93 -14.64 1.21
N PHE A 35 -3.38 -13.67 2.03
CA PHE A 35 -3.49 -12.29 1.61
C PHE A 35 -2.12 -11.59 1.57
N LEU A 36 -1.24 -11.93 2.52
CA LEU A 36 0.17 -11.53 2.51
C LEU A 36 0.87 -11.96 1.22
N ILE A 37 0.71 -13.23 0.82
CA ILE A 37 1.29 -13.76 -0.41
C ILE A 37 0.69 -13.02 -1.62
N ALA A 38 -0.62 -12.81 -1.66
CA ALA A 38 -1.28 -12.06 -2.72
C ALA A 38 -0.70 -10.63 -2.86
N GLY A 39 -0.47 -9.95 -1.74
CA GLY A 39 0.15 -8.63 -1.72
C GLY A 39 1.63 -8.58 -2.08
N ALA A 40 2.37 -9.68 -1.85
CA ALA A 40 3.78 -9.79 -2.21
C ALA A 40 4.00 -10.02 -3.72
N ILE A 41 3.09 -10.76 -4.38
CA ILE A 41 3.21 -11.07 -5.82
C ILE A 41 2.37 -10.15 -6.71
N PHE A 42 1.36 -9.48 -6.16
CA PHE A 42 0.47 -8.58 -6.89
C PHE A 42 0.28 -7.25 -6.13
N PHE A 43 1.27 -6.36 -6.28
CA PHE A 43 1.36 -5.07 -5.59
C PHE A 43 0.06 -4.24 -5.54
N PRO A 44 -0.78 -4.16 -6.62
CA PRO A 44 -2.01 -3.37 -6.56
C PRO A 44 -2.97 -3.80 -5.43
N VAL A 45 -3.05 -5.10 -5.12
CA VAL A 45 -3.89 -5.61 -4.02
C VAL A 45 -3.40 -5.10 -2.67
N ALA A 46 -2.09 -5.16 -2.44
CA ALA A 46 -1.50 -4.66 -1.19
C ALA A 46 -1.63 -3.15 -1.04
N ILE A 47 -1.50 -2.39 -2.13
CA ILE A 47 -1.67 -0.93 -2.11
C ILE A 47 -3.11 -0.58 -1.74
N VAL A 48 -4.11 -1.17 -2.42
CA VAL A 48 -5.54 -0.90 -2.11
C VAL A 48 -5.86 -1.26 -0.66
N HIS A 49 -5.45 -2.44 -0.20
CA HIS A 49 -5.68 -2.86 1.18
C HIS A 49 -4.99 -1.92 2.18
N GLY A 50 -3.71 -1.60 1.96
CA GLY A 50 -2.97 -0.69 2.84
C GLY A 50 -3.61 0.70 2.94
N PHE A 51 -4.12 1.23 1.83
CA PHE A 51 -4.88 2.47 1.85
C PHE A 51 -6.18 2.36 2.65
N GLY A 52 -6.93 1.27 2.54
CA GLY A 52 -8.15 1.14 3.33
C GLY A 52 -7.91 0.92 4.81
N VAL A 53 -6.75 0.37 5.21
CA VAL A 53 -6.32 0.40 6.62
C VAL A 53 -6.13 1.85 7.08
N TRP A 54 -5.49 2.72 6.28
CA TRP A 54 -5.30 4.13 6.65
C TRP A 54 -6.60 4.92 6.83
N ILE A 55 -7.63 4.59 6.06
CA ILE A 55 -8.95 5.21 6.17
C ILE A 55 -9.92 4.44 7.07
N GLY A 56 -9.46 3.40 7.77
CA GLY A 56 -10.23 2.65 8.77
C GLY A 56 -11.33 1.73 8.23
N VAL A 57 -11.21 1.28 6.98
CA VAL A 57 -12.13 0.32 6.35
C VAL A 57 -11.73 -1.14 6.63
N TRP A 58 -10.46 -1.38 6.94
CA TRP A 58 -9.89 -2.69 7.30
C TRP A 58 -9.12 -2.65 8.61
#